data_AF-A0A358M4D7-F1
#
_entry.id   AF-A0A358M4D7-F1
#
_cell.length_a   1.000
_cell.length_b   1.000
_cell.length_c   1.000
_cell.angle_alpha   90.00
_cell.angle_beta   90.00
_cell.angle_gamma   90.00
#
_symmetry.space_group_name_H-M   'P 1'
#
loop_
_entity.id
_entity.type
_entity.pdbx_description
1 polymer ?
#
loop_
_entity_poly.entity_id
_entity_poly.type
_entity_poly.pdbx_seq_one_letter_code
_entity_poly.pdbx_strand_id
1 'polypeptide(L)'
;HISADSQYALWVNGQFADFGQYADYPEFKVFDEIDITAFVTEGTNELLILAYYQGTDTSTYRKGPAGVIFDVTSGGQTLAVSGTQTRSRVASGFRNGPMELVSGQLGYSFEYNAAEDGKNEWLASVPVNGPAKLYPRPVPKLRIGGRAPASVVAQGFFMLHPAYREQTTAVKMQRAFLSAASLSEISEQNCAAPYVLAEGHPLRCAADSLSPVHAGENGIYIVIDLGAEESGCFELDLEAAAGT
;
A
#
# COMPACT_ATOMS: atom_id res chain seq x y z
N HIS A 1 -14.88 10.23 -11.27
CA HIS A 1 -13.93 9.44 -12.08
C HIS A 1 -12.50 9.76 -11.69
N ILE A 2 -11.54 8.85 -11.89
CA ILE A 2 -10.12 9.09 -11.59
C ILE A 2 -9.20 8.38 -12.58
N SER A 3 -8.11 9.03 -12.95
CA SER A 3 -6.99 8.42 -13.65
C SER A 3 -5.69 8.97 -13.08
N ALA A 4 -4.70 8.11 -12.90
CA ALA A 4 -3.38 8.49 -12.41
C ALA A 4 -2.27 7.90 -13.26
N ASP A 5 -1.11 8.54 -13.25
CA ASP A 5 0.14 7.91 -13.65
C ASP A 5 1.08 7.86 -12.44
N SER A 6 1.44 6.69 -11.92
CA SER A 6 1.23 5.33 -12.47
C SER A 6 0.14 4.56 -11.74
N GLN A 7 -0.03 4.80 -10.44
CA GLN A 7 -0.98 4.12 -9.55
C GLN A 7 -1.60 5.13 -8.58
N TYR A 8 -2.78 4.80 -8.04
CA TYR A 8 -3.41 5.59 -6.99
C TYR A 8 -4.00 4.69 -5.89
N ALA A 9 -4.19 5.27 -4.71
CA ALA A 9 -5.10 4.79 -3.67
C ALA A 9 -5.98 5.96 -3.21
N LEU A 10 -7.25 5.67 -2.90
CA LEU A 10 -8.30 6.65 -2.66
C LEU A 10 -8.93 6.46 -1.29
N TRP A 11 -9.11 7.56 -0.57
CA TRP A 11 -9.92 7.62 0.65
C TRP A 11 -10.94 8.74 0.55
N VAL A 12 -12.12 8.50 1.14
CA VAL A 12 -13.17 9.51 1.31
C VAL A 12 -13.48 9.60 2.80
N ASN A 13 -13.36 10.79 3.38
CA ASN A 13 -13.54 11.02 4.82
C ASN A 13 -12.71 10.05 5.70
N GLY A 14 -11.46 9.80 5.30
CA GLY A 14 -10.54 8.87 5.98
C GLY A 14 -10.82 7.38 5.77
N GLN A 15 -11.91 7.02 5.10
CA GLN A 15 -12.24 5.62 4.79
C GLN A 15 -11.67 5.22 3.44
N PHE A 16 -10.98 4.09 3.39
CA PHE A 16 -10.43 3.55 2.15
C PHE A 16 -11.56 3.17 1.19
N ALA A 17 -11.50 3.71 -0.03
CA ALA A 17 -12.54 3.52 -1.03
C ALA A 17 -12.11 2.56 -2.14
N ASP A 18 -10.95 2.78 -2.77
CA ASP A 18 -10.44 1.94 -3.86
C ASP A 18 -8.97 2.28 -4.19
N PHE A 19 -8.34 1.49 -5.06
CA PHE A 19 -6.97 1.70 -5.53
C PHE A 19 -6.74 1.05 -6.91
N GLY A 20 -5.58 1.31 -7.51
CA GLY A 20 -5.09 0.53 -8.65
C GLY A 20 -5.55 1.04 -10.02
N GLN A 21 -4.68 1.82 -10.68
CA GLN A 21 -4.85 2.26 -12.05
C GLN A 21 -4.85 1.06 -13.02
N TYR A 22 -5.71 1.12 -14.05
CA TYR A 22 -5.67 0.16 -15.16
C TYR A 22 -4.32 0.24 -15.89
N ALA A 23 -3.70 -0.92 -16.16
CA ALA A 23 -2.48 -0.97 -16.96
C ALA A 23 -2.79 -0.54 -18.40
N ASP A 24 -2.43 0.70 -18.72
CA ASP A 24 -2.69 1.36 -19.99
C ASP A 24 -1.40 1.86 -20.66
N TYR A 25 -1.56 2.35 -21.88
CA TYR A 25 -0.54 3.11 -22.59
C TYR A 25 -0.85 4.61 -22.48
N PRO A 26 0.16 5.50 -22.46
CA PRO A 26 -0.07 6.95 -22.41
C PRO A 26 -1.01 7.48 -23.50
N GLU A 27 -0.96 6.91 -24.71
CA GLU A 27 -1.85 7.24 -25.83
C GLU A 27 -3.29 6.73 -25.69
N PHE A 28 -3.53 5.78 -24.79
CA PHE A 28 -4.83 5.20 -24.49
C PHE A 28 -5.09 5.20 -22.98
N LYS A 29 -4.97 6.39 -22.37
CA LYS A 29 -5.06 6.53 -20.91
C LYS A 29 -6.47 6.22 -20.41
N VAL A 30 -6.56 5.34 -19.42
CA VAL A 30 -7.83 4.85 -18.88
C VAL A 30 -8.18 5.56 -17.58
N PHE A 31 -9.47 5.83 -17.37
CA PHE A 31 -10.01 6.26 -16.08
C PHE A 31 -10.91 5.19 -15.47
N ASP A 32 -10.94 5.20 -14.14
CA ASP A 32 -11.81 4.39 -13.32
C ASP A 32 -13.05 5.21 -12.89
N GLU A 33 -14.20 4.55 -12.86
CA GLU A 33 -15.43 5.03 -12.24
C GLU A 33 -15.60 4.28 -10.92
N ILE A 34 -15.60 5.03 -9.81
CA ILE A 34 -15.68 4.49 -8.45
C ILE A 34 -16.93 5.06 -7.81
N ASP A 35 -17.83 4.19 -7.37
CA ASP A 35 -18.98 4.59 -6.56
C ASP A 35 -18.49 4.88 -5.14
N ILE A 36 -18.53 6.16 -4.77
CA ILE A 36 -18.14 6.62 -3.43
C ILE A 36 -19.34 6.93 -2.53
N THR A 37 -20.55 6.58 -2.94
CA THR A 37 -21.81 6.95 -2.26
C THR A 37 -21.83 6.50 -0.80
N ALA A 38 -21.26 5.35 -0.48
CA ALA A 38 -21.24 4.80 0.87
C ALA A 38 -20.30 5.55 1.84
N PHE A 39 -19.38 6.37 1.33
CA PHE A 39 -18.35 7.05 2.13
C PHE A 39 -18.64 8.53 2.36
N VAL A 40 -19.61 9.09 1.64
CA VAL A 40 -19.95 10.51 1.74
C VAL A 40 -20.97 10.76 2.85
N THR A 41 -20.84 11.90 3.52
CA THR A 41 -21.76 12.40 4.54
C THR A 41 -22.39 13.72 4.11
N GLU A 42 -23.48 14.12 4.76
CA GLU A 42 -24.04 15.45 4.55
C GLU A 42 -23.00 16.54 4.91
N GLY A 43 -22.89 17.59 4.08
CA GLY A 43 -21.98 18.71 4.29
C GLY A 43 -20.60 18.53 3.64
N THR A 44 -19.55 18.93 4.34
CA THR A 44 -18.17 18.91 3.84
C THR A 44 -17.62 17.50 3.82
N ASN A 45 -17.09 17.10 2.68
CA ASN A 45 -16.43 15.81 2.48
C ASN A 45 -14.97 16.03 2.05
N GLU A 46 -14.08 15.13 2.45
CA GLU A 46 -12.68 15.11 2.04
C GLU A 46 -12.42 13.95 1.08
N LEU A 47 -11.76 14.26 -0.05
CA LEU A 47 -11.22 13.29 -0.98
C LEU A 47 -9.70 13.30 -0.87
N LEU A 48 -9.10 12.20 -0.41
CA LEU A 48 -7.65 12.04 -0.33
C LEU A 48 -7.19 11.02 -1.36
N ILE A 49 -6.18 11.40 -2.16
CA ILE A 49 -5.59 10.53 -3.18
C ILE A 49 -4.10 10.42 -2.91
N LEU A 50 -3.61 9.19 -2.68
CA LEU A 50 -2.18 8.88 -2.72
C LEU A 50 -1.82 8.46 -4.14
N ALA A 51 -0.94 9.22 -4.80
CA ALA A 51 -0.45 8.90 -6.13
C ALA A 51 0.96 8.33 -6.05
N TYR A 52 1.19 7.18 -6.69
CA TYR A 52 2.52 6.62 -6.91
C TYR A 52 2.90 6.76 -8.37
N TYR A 53 3.97 7.52 -8.65
CA TYR A 53 4.52 7.66 -9.98
C TYR A 53 5.84 6.90 -10.09
N GLN A 54 5.82 5.83 -10.90
CA GLN A 54 6.99 4.96 -11.10
C GLN A 54 8.08 5.63 -11.95
N GLY A 55 7.67 6.37 -12.99
CA GLY A 55 8.56 7.18 -13.82
C GLY A 55 9.62 6.43 -14.64
N THR A 56 9.55 5.10 -14.71
CA THR A 56 10.47 4.22 -15.46
C THR A 56 9.69 3.11 -16.15
N ASP A 57 9.98 2.85 -17.44
CA ASP A 57 9.38 1.76 -18.20
C ASP A 57 9.68 0.38 -17.56
N THR A 58 8.67 -0.49 -17.54
CA THR A 58 8.76 -1.90 -17.09
C THR A 58 7.86 -2.79 -17.94
N SER A 59 7.91 -4.11 -17.75
CA SER A 59 7.00 -5.02 -18.49
C SER A 59 5.52 -4.79 -18.17
N THR A 60 5.17 -4.19 -17.03
CA THR A 60 3.78 -3.92 -16.63
C THR A 60 3.38 -2.45 -16.66
N TYR A 61 4.28 -1.54 -17.05
CA TYR A 61 4.00 -0.11 -17.11
C TYR A 61 4.82 0.60 -18.19
N ARG A 62 4.12 1.38 -19.02
CA ARG A 62 4.72 2.29 -20.00
C ARG A 62 4.75 3.70 -19.43
N LYS A 63 5.93 4.31 -19.40
CA LYS A 63 6.14 5.64 -18.82
C LYS A 63 5.28 6.71 -19.50
N GLY A 64 4.41 7.34 -18.73
CA GLY A 64 3.67 8.54 -19.10
C GLY A 64 4.04 9.76 -18.25
N PRO A 65 3.31 10.88 -18.40
CA PRO A 65 3.51 12.07 -17.59
C PRO A 65 2.94 11.88 -16.18
N ALA A 66 3.70 12.26 -15.15
CA ALA A 66 3.23 12.23 -13.76
C ALA A 66 2.00 13.13 -13.58
N GLY A 67 0.94 12.60 -12.98
CA GLY A 67 -0.25 13.38 -12.67
C GLY A 67 -1.43 12.54 -12.21
N VAL A 68 -2.41 13.23 -11.65
CA VAL A 68 -3.73 12.69 -11.33
C VAL A 68 -4.76 13.62 -11.95
N ILE A 69 -5.75 13.04 -12.61
CA ILE A 69 -6.93 13.73 -13.12
C ILE A 69 -8.17 13.07 -12.55
N PHE A 70 -9.08 13.87 -12.00
CA PHE A 70 -10.31 13.35 -11.43
C PHE A 70 -11.45 14.37 -11.54
N ASP A 71 -12.66 13.84 -11.47
CA ASP A 71 -13.87 14.59 -11.16
C ASP A 71 -14.71 13.82 -10.13
N VAL A 72 -15.58 14.55 -9.44
CA VAL A 72 -16.61 13.98 -8.56
C VAL A 72 -17.94 14.48 -9.08
N THR A 73 -18.88 13.57 -9.29
CA THR A 73 -20.21 13.90 -9.78
C THR A 73 -21.29 13.30 -8.88
N SER A 74 -22.44 13.96 -8.79
CA SER A 74 -23.63 13.45 -8.11
C SER A 74 -24.88 13.99 -8.82
N GLY A 75 -25.87 13.12 -9.08
CA GLY A 75 -27.11 13.52 -9.75
C GLY A 75 -26.90 14.20 -11.11
N GLY A 76 -25.84 13.85 -11.84
CA GLY A 76 -25.46 14.46 -13.12
C GLY A 76 -24.76 15.82 -13.01
N GLN A 77 -24.48 16.31 -11.81
CA GLN A 77 -23.73 17.55 -11.58
C GLN A 77 -22.28 17.25 -11.18
N THR A 78 -21.33 18.04 -11.69
CA THR A 78 -19.94 18.01 -11.25
C THR A 78 -19.78 18.82 -9.96
N LEU A 79 -19.34 18.16 -8.89
CA LEU A 79 -19.14 18.75 -7.57
C LEU A 79 -17.70 19.19 -7.32
N ALA A 80 -16.72 18.45 -7.86
CA ALA A 80 -15.30 18.77 -7.74
C ALA A 80 -14.53 18.26 -8.96
N VAL A 81 -13.41 18.92 -9.27
CA VAL A 81 -12.47 18.54 -10.33
C VAL A 81 -11.04 18.73 -9.87
N SER A 82 -10.12 17.92 -10.38
CA SER A 82 -8.69 18.16 -10.23
C SER A 82 -8.31 19.49 -10.89
N GLY A 83 -7.54 20.34 -10.21
CA GLY A 83 -7.10 21.62 -10.75
C GLY A 83 -6.27 22.44 -9.77
N THR A 84 -6.19 23.74 -10.01
CA THR A 84 -5.42 24.69 -9.17
C THR A 84 -5.95 24.81 -7.74
N GLN A 85 -7.21 24.43 -7.50
CA GLN A 85 -7.81 24.39 -6.17
C GLN A 85 -7.51 23.08 -5.41
N THR A 86 -7.01 22.06 -6.10
CA THR A 86 -6.56 20.81 -5.47
C THR A 86 -5.28 21.08 -4.71
N ARG A 87 -5.20 20.63 -3.45
CA ARG A 87 -3.96 20.68 -2.68
C ARG A 87 -3.20 19.36 -2.82
N SER A 88 -1.88 19.43 -2.89
CA SER A 88 -1.00 18.26 -2.93
C SER A 88 0.28 18.52 -2.15
N ARG A 89 0.95 17.42 -1.80
CA ARG A 89 2.25 17.38 -1.15
C ARG A 89 2.94 16.08 -1.48
N VAL A 90 4.25 16.02 -1.30
CA VAL A 90 4.97 14.75 -1.30
C VAL A 90 4.52 13.96 -0.07
N ALA A 91 4.17 12.68 -0.26
CA ALA A 91 3.88 11.76 0.83
C ALA A 91 5.18 11.41 1.57
N SER A 92 5.53 12.21 2.58
CA SER A 92 6.82 12.16 3.28
C SER A 92 7.07 10.86 4.05
N GLY A 93 6.01 10.13 4.39
CA GLY A 93 6.16 8.79 4.96
C GLY A 93 6.79 7.81 3.98
N PHE A 94 6.61 7.98 2.67
CA PHE A 94 7.28 7.15 1.67
C PHE A 94 8.61 7.76 1.25
N ARG A 95 9.64 6.92 1.11
CA ARG A 95 10.90 7.37 0.49
C ARG A 95 10.67 7.71 -0.98
N ASN A 96 11.08 8.91 -1.36
CA ASN A 96 11.00 9.43 -2.71
C ASN A 96 12.39 9.43 -3.38
N GLY A 97 12.44 9.27 -4.71
CA GLY A 97 13.70 9.29 -5.47
C GLY A 97 14.33 7.90 -5.61
N PRO A 98 15.67 7.76 -5.52
CA PRO A 98 16.36 6.48 -5.71
C PRO A 98 15.82 5.40 -4.77
N MET A 99 15.38 4.30 -5.38
CA MET A 99 14.73 3.16 -4.73
C MET A 99 15.23 1.84 -5.35
N GLU A 100 15.20 0.77 -4.57
CA GLU A 100 15.55 -0.57 -5.06
C GLU A 100 14.61 -1.01 -6.19
N LEU A 101 15.18 -1.41 -7.33
CA LEU A 101 14.44 -2.02 -8.42
C LEU A 101 14.30 -3.53 -8.14
N VAL A 102 13.06 -3.99 -7.95
CA VAL A 102 12.76 -5.41 -7.74
C VAL A 102 13.09 -6.21 -8.99
N SER A 103 12.59 -5.76 -10.14
CA SER A 103 12.90 -6.33 -11.46
C SER A 103 12.46 -5.39 -12.57
N GLY A 104 12.93 -5.62 -13.80
CA GLY A 104 12.42 -4.90 -14.98
C GLY A 104 10.95 -5.18 -15.30
N GLN A 105 10.38 -6.25 -14.72
CA GLN A 105 8.99 -6.62 -14.88
C GLN A 105 8.08 -5.86 -13.92
N LEU A 106 8.43 -5.81 -12.63
CA LEU A 106 7.58 -5.29 -11.55
C LEU A 106 7.86 -3.82 -11.20
N GLY A 107 9.07 -3.32 -11.44
CA GLY A 107 9.46 -1.97 -11.03
C GLY A 107 10.10 -1.93 -9.65
N TYR A 108 9.83 -0.86 -8.90
CA TYR A 108 10.52 -0.54 -7.65
C TYR A 108 9.82 -1.12 -6.42
N SER A 109 10.60 -1.34 -5.36
CA SER A 109 10.08 -1.57 -4.01
C SER A 109 9.57 -0.26 -3.39
N PHE A 110 9.14 -0.30 -2.13
CA PHE A 110 8.85 0.88 -1.32
C PHE A 110 9.55 0.81 0.04
N GLU A 111 9.77 1.98 0.63
CA GLU A 111 10.18 2.14 2.02
C GLU A 111 9.22 3.15 2.66
N TYR A 112 8.75 2.84 3.87
CA TYR A 112 7.84 3.71 4.62
C TYR A 112 8.43 3.98 6.00
N ASN A 113 8.41 5.25 6.41
CA ASN A 113 8.80 5.75 7.72
C ASN A 113 7.61 6.52 8.31
N ALA A 114 6.95 5.92 9.31
CA ALA A 114 5.75 6.48 9.94
C ALA A 114 6.05 7.82 10.62
N ALA A 115 7.26 7.99 11.16
CA ALA A 115 7.67 9.23 11.80
C ALA A 115 7.76 10.42 10.84
N GLU A 116 7.92 10.19 9.54
CA GLU A 116 7.94 11.26 8.53
C GLU A 116 6.58 11.53 7.90
N ASP A 117 5.61 10.64 8.09
CA ASP A 117 4.28 10.82 7.51
C ASP A 117 3.61 12.08 8.04
N GLY A 118 2.84 12.76 7.20
CA GLY A 118 2.12 13.94 7.65
C GLY A 118 2.95 15.24 7.75
N LYS A 119 4.28 15.22 7.69
CA LYS A 119 5.10 16.42 7.98
C LYS A 119 5.08 17.50 6.91
N ASN A 120 4.93 17.15 5.64
CA ASN A 120 4.93 18.13 4.56
C ASN A 120 3.65 18.98 4.55
N GLU A 121 3.78 20.27 4.28
CA GLU A 121 2.63 21.16 4.10
C GLU A 121 1.88 20.86 2.79
N TRP A 122 0.56 21.03 2.82
CA TRP A 122 -0.29 20.96 1.64
C TRP A 122 -0.20 22.24 0.82
N LEU A 123 0.28 22.14 -0.41
CA LEU A 123 0.46 23.26 -1.33
C LEU A 123 -0.57 23.20 -2.47
N ALA A 124 -0.77 24.31 -3.17
CA ALA A 124 -1.59 24.31 -4.39
C ALA A 124 -0.95 23.41 -5.45
N SER A 125 -1.75 22.55 -6.09
CA SER A 125 -1.26 21.67 -7.14
C SER A 125 -0.94 22.44 -8.41
N VAL A 126 0.10 21.99 -9.11
CA VAL A 126 0.50 22.56 -10.40
C VAL A 126 -0.21 21.78 -11.52
N PRO A 127 -1.03 22.43 -12.36
CA PRO A 127 -1.60 21.78 -13.53
C PRO A 127 -0.50 21.30 -14.48
N VAL A 128 -0.66 20.08 -14.96
CA VAL A 128 0.21 19.48 -15.99
C VAL A 128 -0.60 19.20 -17.24
N ASN A 129 0.07 19.07 -18.38
CA ASN A 129 -0.58 18.61 -19.60
C ASN A 129 -1.03 17.15 -19.38
N GLY A 130 -2.34 16.95 -19.34
CA GLY A 130 -2.95 15.62 -19.29
C GLY A 130 -3.04 14.95 -20.66
N PRO A 131 -3.49 13.69 -20.71
CA PRO A 131 -3.81 13.04 -21.97
C PRO A 131 -4.91 13.83 -22.70
N ALA A 132 -4.81 13.90 -24.03
CA ALA A 132 -5.81 14.60 -24.85
C ALA A 132 -7.21 13.96 -24.76
N LYS A 133 -7.26 12.67 -24.42
CA LYS A 133 -8.47 11.89 -24.26
C LYS A 133 -8.26 10.80 -23.23
N LEU A 134 -9.29 10.58 -22.40
CA LEU A 134 -9.38 9.46 -21.48
C LEU A 134 -10.42 8.45 -21.99
N TYR A 135 -10.20 7.18 -21.67
CA TYR A 135 -11.09 6.08 -22.03
C TYR A 135 -11.63 5.41 -20.76
N PRO A 136 -12.91 4.99 -20.74
CA PRO A 136 -13.43 4.24 -19.61
C PRO A 136 -12.68 2.90 -19.50
N ARG A 137 -12.57 2.38 -18.28
CA ARG A 137 -11.99 1.06 -18.04
C ARG A 137 -12.68 0.01 -18.91
N PRO A 138 -11.94 -0.76 -19.75
CA PRO A 138 -12.55 -1.68 -20.70
C PRO A 138 -13.08 -2.97 -20.05
N VAL A 139 -12.62 -3.27 -18.84
CA VAL A 139 -13.04 -4.40 -18.02
C VAL A 139 -13.38 -3.90 -16.61
N PRO A 140 -14.31 -4.54 -15.89
CA PRO A 140 -14.61 -4.14 -14.51
C PRO A 140 -13.35 -4.15 -13.63
N LYS A 141 -13.29 -3.25 -12.64
CA LYS A 141 -12.27 -3.34 -11.57
C LYS A 141 -12.48 -4.63 -10.77
N LEU A 142 -11.37 -5.12 -10.22
CA LEU A 142 -11.43 -6.12 -9.17
C LEU A 142 -12.22 -5.55 -8.00
N ARG A 143 -13.09 -6.38 -7.41
CA ARG A 143 -13.85 -6.00 -6.22
C ARG A 143 -13.07 -6.44 -5.00
N ILE A 144 -12.94 -5.54 -4.04
CA ILE A 144 -12.38 -5.88 -2.73
C ILE A 144 -13.46 -6.68 -1.97
N GLY A 145 -13.18 -7.97 -1.78
CA GLY A 145 -14.05 -8.86 -1.03
C GLY A 145 -13.82 -8.78 0.48
N GLY A 146 -14.54 -9.63 1.22
CA GLY A 146 -14.22 -9.87 2.63
C GLY A 146 -12.86 -10.57 2.80
N ARG A 147 -12.40 -10.70 4.05
CA ARG A 147 -11.13 -11.37 4.35
C ARG A 147 -11.18 -12.84 3.91
N ALA A 148 -10.13 -13.28 3.20
CA ALA A 148 -9.96 -14.68 2.86
C ALA A 148 -9.64 -15.51 4.12
N PRO A 149 -10.09 -16.78 4.21
CA PRO A 149 -9.62 -17.68 5.25
C PRO A 149 -8.10 -17.81 5.19
N ALA A 150 -7.45 -17.68 6.35
CA ALA A 150 -6.00 -17.75 6.44
C ALA A 150 -5.59 -18.43 7.74
N SER A 151 -4.56 -19.26 7.72
CA SER A 151 -4.04 -19.96 8.89
C SER A 151 -2.55 -19.73 9.05
N VAL A 152 -2.11 -19.49 10.27
CA VAL A 152 -0.69 -19.45 10.61
C VAL A 152 -0.18 -20.89 10.68
N VAL A 153 0.75 -21.24 9.78
CA VAL A 153 1.29 -22.60 9.63
C VAL A 153 2.74 -22.74 10.07
N ALA A 154 3.48 -21.63 10.15
CA ALA A 154 4.79 -21.58 10.78
C ALA A 154 5.07 -20.18 11.31
N GLN A 155 5.88 -20.10 12.36
CA GLN A 155 6.19 -18.84 13.02
C GLN A 155 7.44 -18.95 13.87
N GLY A 156 8.03 -17.80 14.19
CA GLY A 156 9.12 -17.71 15.14
C GLY A 156 9.94 -16.47 14.93
N PHE A 157 11.24 -16.56 15.19
CA PHE A 157 12.17 -15.46 15.11
C PHE A 157 13.05 -15.57 13.87
N PHE A 158 13.35 -14.43 13.24
CA PHE A 158 14.37 -14.34 12.21
C PHE A 158 15.56 -13.51 12.68
N MET A 159 16.75 -13.88 12.20
CA MET A 159 17.97 -13.12 12.41
C MET A 159 18.65 -12.85 11.07
N LEU A 160 19.02 -11.60 10.85
CA LEU A 160 19.79 -11.21 9.68
C LEU A 160 21.30 -11.32 9.96
N HIS A 161 22.02 -11.95 9.03
CA HIS A 161 23.48 -12.04 9.13
C HIS A 161 24.10 -10.64 8.89
N PRO A 162 25.02 -10.15 9.76
CA PRO A 162 25.59 -8.80 9.63
C PRO A 162 26.24 -8.50 8.27
N ALA A 163 26.80 -9.52 7.61
CA ALA A 163 27.39 -9.38 6.27
C ALA A 163 26.39 -8.98 5.16
N TYR A 164 25.07 -9.03 5.41
CA TYR A 164 24.03 -8.66 4.44
C TYR A 164 23.37 -7.32 4.74
N ARG A 165 23.88 -6.54 5.70
CA ARG A 165 23.29 -5.24 6.09
C ARG A 165 23.10 -4.28 4.90
N GLU A 166 24.08 -4.23 4.00
CA GLU A 166 24.06 -3.35 2.81
C GLU A 166 23.48 -4.03 1.56
N GLN A 167 22.88 -5.20 1.70
CA GLN A 167 22.23 -5.92 0.60
C GLN A 167 20.77 -5.52 0.46
N THR A 168 20.16 -5.92 -0.65
CA THR A 168 18.73 -5.74 -0.90
C THR A 168 17.86 -6.46 0.13
N THR A 169 16.63 -5.97 0.31
CA THR A 169 15.65 -6.63 1.19
C THR A 169 15.41 -8.08 0.79
N ALA A 170 15.36 -8.36 -0.52
CA ALA A 170 15.22 -9.72 -1.03
C ALA A 170 16.36 -10.66 -0.59
N VAL A 171 17.62 -10.21 -0.68
CA VAL A 171 18.78 -11.01 -0.25
C VAL A 171 18.78 -11.22 1.26
N LYS A 172 18.43 -10.19 2.03
CA LYS A 172 18.29 -10.28 3.49
C LYS A 172 17.25 -11.35 3.86
N MET A 173 16.05 -11.28 3.28
CA MET A 173 14.98 -12.24 3.51
C MET A 173 15.38 -13.67 3.10
N GLN A 174 15.98 -13.84 1.92
CA GLN A 174 16.37 -15.16 1.40
C GLN A 174 17.40 -15.86 2.29
N ARG A 175 18.25 -15.10 2.98
CA ARG A 175 19.37 -15.62 3.79
C ARG A 175 19.17 -15.46 5.29
N ALA A 176 17.98 -15.05 5.74
CA ALA A 176 17.67 -14.92 7.15
C ALA A 176 17.76 -16.28 7.84
N PHE A 177 18.36 -16.32 9.04
CA PHE A 177 18.27 -17.49 9.90
C PHE A 177 16.89 -17.51 10.55
N LEU A 178 16.20 -18.66 10.50
CA LEU A 178 14.88 -18.81 11.10
C LEU A 178 14.97 -19.76 12.29
N SER A 179 14.42 -19.35 13.42
CA SER A 179 14.23 -20.18 14.61
C SER A 179 12.73 -20.32 14.86
N ALA A 180 12.21 -21.55 14.79
CA ALA A 180 10.81 -21.81 15.12
C ALA A 180 10.52 -21.49 16.59
N ALA A 181 9.34 -20.94 16.86
CA ALA A 181 8.85 -20.68 18.21
C ALA A 181 7.35 -20.95 18.29
N SER A 182 6.83 -21.20 19.48
CA SER A 182 5.39 -21.29 19.73
C SER A 182 4.71 -19.93 19.57
N LEU A 183 3.38 -19.93 19.34
CA LEU A 183 2.61 -18.68 19.29
C LEU A 183 2.73 -17.90 20.60
N SER A 184 2.74 -18.59 21.75
CA SER A 184 2.93 -17.97 23.07
C SER A 184 4.29 -17.29 23.27
N GLU A 185 5.30 -17.61 22.46
CA GLU A 185 6.62 -16.96 22.52
C GLU A 185 6.68 -15.68 21.68
N ILE A 186 5.82 -15.52 20.69
CA ILE A 186 5.82 -14.37 19.77
C ILE A 186 4.56 -13.49 19.87
N SER A 187 3.57 -13.94 20.63
CA SER A 187 2.25 -13.33 20.77
C SER A 187 1.82 -13.40 22.23
N GLU A 188 1.21 -12.30 22.70
CA GLU A 188 0.56 -12.25 24.01
C GLU A 188 -0.79 -13.00 24.03
N GLN A 189 -1.25 -13.46 22.86
CA GLN A 189 -2.49 -14.19 22.75
C GLN A 189 -2.26 -15.65 23.12
N ASN A 190 -3.00 -16.14 24.11
CA ASN A 190 -3.07 -17.57 24.44
C ASN A 190 -3.81 -18.32 23.33
N CYS A 191 -3.10 -18.61 22.26
CA CYS A 191 -3.63 -19.27 21.07
C CYS A 191 -3.04 -20.68 20.93
N ALA A 192 -3.90 -21.69 20.83
CA ALA A 192 -3.48 -23.01 20.39
C ALA A 192 -3.22 -22.98 18.87
N ALA A 193 -2.18 -23.67 18.41
CA ALA A 193 -1.93 -23.85 16.99
C ALA A 193 -2.84 -24.95 16.40
N PRO A 194 -3.28 -24.83 15.13
CA PRO A 194 -3.06 -23.70 14.22
C PRO A 194 -3.94 -22.50 14.57
N TYR A 195 -3.41 -21.28 14.42
CA TYR A 195 -4.19 -20.05 14.59
C TYR A 195 -4.83 -19.65 13.27
N VAL A 196 -6.15 -19.56 13.26
CA VAL A 196 -6.92 -19.11 12.10
C VAL A 196 -7.13 -17.60 12.19
N LEU A 197 -6.65 -16.86 11.20
CA LEU A 197 -6.92 -15.44 11.06
C LEU A 197 -8.38 -15.26 10.69
N ALA A 198 -9.10 -14.50 11.52
CA ALA A 198 -10.51 -14.21 11.31
C ALA A 198 -10.78 -12.72 11.54
N GLU A 199 -11.87 -12.22 10.95
CA GLU A 199 -12.30 -10.85 11.16
C GLU A 199 -12.53 -10.56 12.65
N GLY A 200 -12.05 -9.40 13.12
CA GLY A 200 -12.07 -9.02 14.54
C GLY A 200 -11.08 -9.77 15.44
N HIS A 201 -10.36 -10.76 14.92
CA HIS A 201 -9.40 -11.58 15.66
C HIS A 201 -8.03 -11.58 14.96
N PRO A 202 -7.32 -10.43 14.95
CA PRO A 202 -5.98 -10.37 14.37
C PRO A 202 -4.98 -11.14 15.24
N LEU A 203 -3.97 -11.74 14.60
CA LEU A 203 -2.79 -12.20 15.32
C LEU A 203 -1.99 -10.99 15.79
N ARG A 204 -1.81 -10.84 17.09
CA ARG A 204 -1.01 -9.76 17.68
C ARG A 204 0.36 -10.29 18.06
N CYS A 205 1.39 -9.80 17.41
CA CYS A 205 2.77 -10.12 17.76
C CYS A 205 3.45 -8.91 18.41
N ALA A 206 4.30 -9.17 19.40
CA ALA A 206 5.08 -8.14 20.05
C ALA A 206 6.55 -8.52 19.94
N ALA A 207 7.35 -7.62 19.36
CA ALA A 207 8.81 -7.74 19.38
C ALA A 207 9.36 -6.76 20.42
N ASP A 208 9.86 -7.28 21.53
CA ASP A 208 10.54 -6.46 22.53
C ASP A 208 11.97 -6.15 22.05
N SER A 209 12.23 -4.89 21.68
CA SER A 209 13.57 -4.43 21.26
C SER A 209 14.68 -4.66 22.30
N LEU A 210 14.34 -4.86 23.58
CA LEU A 210 15.28 -5.17 24.65
C LEU A 210 15.56 -6.68 24.77
N SER A 211 14.74 -7.52 24.16
CA SER A 211 14.98 -8.96 24.11
C SER A 211 16.23 -9.25 23.29
N PRO A 212 17.17 -10.09 23.79
CA PRO A 212 18.33 -10.52 23.01
C PRO A 212 17.96 -11.19 21.67
N VAL A 213 16.75 -11.77 21.59
CA VAL A 213 16.21 -12.40 20.38
C VAL A 213 15.83 -11.38 19.30
N HIS A 214 15.47 -10.16 19.70
CA HIS A 214 15.03 -9.07 18.82
C HIS A 214 16.04 -7.91 18.72
N ALA A 215 17.20 -8.02 19.36
CA ALA A 215 18.24 -7.00 19.31
C ALA A 215 18.81 -6.87 17.87
N GLY A 216 18.90 -5.63 17.35
CA GLY A 216 19.45 -5.35 16.02
C GLY A 216 18.43 -5.48 14.89
N GLU A 217 18.85 -6.00 13.73
CA GLU A 217 17.97 -6.20 12.55
C GLU A 217 17.28 -7.57 12.59
N ASN A 218 16.72 -7.94 13.74
CA ASN A 218 16.07 -9.22 13.99
C ASN A 218 14.57 -9.00 14.23
N GLY A 219 13.76 -10.03 14.03
CA GLY A 219 12.31 -9.85 14.15
C GLY A 219 11.54 -11.16 14.21
N ILE A 220 10.23 -11.06 13.98
CA ILE A 220 9.30 -12.20 13.96
C ILE A 220 9.00 -12.54 12.50
N TYR A 221 8.99 -13.83 12.17
CA TYR A 221 8.45 -14.31 10.91
C TYR A 221 7.16 -15.08 11.15
N ILE A 222 6.25 -15.00 10.19
CA ILE A 222 4.97 -15.70 10.17
C ILE A 222 4.76 -16.20 8.74
N VAL A 223 4.40 -17.46 8.61
CA VAL A 223 3.99 -18.07 7.34
C VAL A 223 2.49 -18.33 7.42
N ILE A 224 1.77 -17.76 6.47
CA ILE A 224 0.32 -17.81 6.39
C ILE A 224 -0.06 -18.68 5.18
N ASP A 225 -0.89 -19.67 5.41
CA ASP A 225 -1.53 -20.47 4.37
C ASP A 225 -2.95 -19.94 4.13
N LEU A 226 -3.22 -19.53 2.88
CA LEU A 226 -4.54 -19.07 2.43
C LEU A 226 -5.45 -20.24 2.02
N GLY A 227 -4.91 -21.45 1.91
CA GLY A 227 -5.64 -22.66 1.48
C GLY A 227 -6.03 -22.69 0.00
N ALA A 228 -5.86 -21.60 -0.74
CA ALA A 228 -6.11 -21.48 -2.17
C ALA A 228 -5.22 -20.39 -2.81
N GLU A 229 -5.13 -20.41 -4.14
CA GLU A 229 -4.51 -19.31 -4.90
C GLU A 229 -5.48 -18.13 -4.95
N GLU A 230 -5.16 -17.08 -4.20
CA GLU A 230 -6.00 -15.90 -4.03
C GLU A 230 -5.23 -14.62 -4.38
N SER A 231 -5.96 -13.55 -4.71
CA SER A 231 -5.41 -12.21 -4.92
C SER A 231 -6.17 -11.21 -4.06
N GLY A 232 -5.46 -10.33 -3.36
CA GLY A 232 -6.09 -9.36 -2.47
C GLY A 232 -5.08 -8.41 -1.84
N CYS A 233 -5.54 -7.69 -0.83
CA CYS A 233 -4.71 -6.80 -0.04
C CYS A 233 -4.21 -7.52 1.21
N PHE A 234 -2.95 -7.31 1.55
CA PHE A 234 -2.42 -7.64 2.86
C PHE A 234 -2.64 -6.43 3.79
N GLU A 235 -3.25 -6.67 4.95
CA GLU A 235 -3.48 -5.64 5.97
C GLU A 235 -2.58 -5.92 7.16
N LEU A 236 -1.83 -4.89 7.57
CA LEU A 236 -0.92 -4.92 8.68
C LEU A 236 -1.11 -3.65 9.49
N ASP A 237 -1.25 -3.82 10.80
CA ASP A 237 -1.21 -2.73 11.77
C ASP A 237 0.10 -2.82 12.54
N LEU A 238 0.78 -1.69 12.70
CA LEU A 238 2.10 -1.60 13.32
C LEU A 238 2.06 -0.53 14.41
N GLU A 239 2.25 -0.97 15.64
CA GLU A 239 2.49 -0.08 16.77
C GLU A 239 3.99 -0.04 17.06
N ALA A 240 4.57 1.15 17.05
CA ALA A 240 5.98 1.36 17.32
C ALA A 240 6.18 2.61 18.18
N ALA A 241 7.35 2.71 18.83
CA ALA A 241 7.70 3.91 19.57
C ALA A 241 7.71 5.14 18.63
N ALA A 242 7.29 6.29 19.15
CA ALA A 242 7.29 7.53 18.38
C ALA A 242 8.68 7.81 17.78
N GLY A 243 8.76 8.02 16.47
CA GLY A 243 10.02 8.24 15.76
C GLY A 243 10.61 7.02 15.05
N THR A 244 9.89 5.89 15.00
CA THR A 244 10.26 4.67 14.25
C THR A 244 9.85 4.76 12.78
#